data_AF-A0A2C9L2W6-F1
#
_entry.id   AF-A0A2C9L2W6-F1
#
_cell.length_a   1.000
_cell.length_b   1.000
_cell.length_c   1.000
_cell.angle_alpha   90.00
_cell.angle_beta   90.00
_cell.angle_gamma   90.00
#
_symmetry.space_group_name_H-M   'P 1'
#
loop_
_entity.id
_entity.type
_entity.pdbx_description
1 polymer ?
#
loop_
_entity_poly.entity_id
_entity_poly.type
_entity_poly.pdbx_seq_one_letter_code
_entity_poly.pdbx_strand_id
1 'polypeptide(L)'
;MLIEKPTYQDRLQLVHNLWEMADTYLVLVENGTGAGFTLINEARDYLTQVFTDPSEEKLHGHIFAPCPHNKPCPRVSQNTHCFTECIVNEPIWTSVTDKEKPRQLTKYSYLIVKKGARNKAECYPRVLQENRAHKHTHLQLCLPCGQLQRTVVNKNKFDRHVYGCARSVACGDLLPVVLSDEASPIENQEISENSDEHHASEDTCTKAKESDVPEACH
;
A
#
# COMPACT_ATOMS: atom_id res chain seq x y z
N MET A 1 -11.54 -5.87 20.91
CA MET A 1 -10.79 -6.19 19.67
C MET A 1 -11.64 -7.07 18.77
N LEU A 2 -11.48 -7.01 17.45
CA LEU A 2 -12.21 -7.88 16.51
C LEU A 2 -11.95 -9.35 16.80
N ILE A 3 -10.73 -9.69 17.25
CA ILE A 3 -10.35 -11.06 17.61
C ILE A 3 -11.17 -11.66 18.78
N GLU A 4 -11.74 -10.81 19.64
CA GLU A 4 -12.55 -11.24 20.77
C GLU A 4 -13.99 -11.58 20.36
N LYS A 5 -14.40 -11.23 19.13
CA LYS A 5 -15.72 -11.53 18.60
C LYS A 5 -15.68 -12.87 17.85
N PRO A 6 -16.29 -13.93 18.41
CA PRO A 6 -16.09 -15.28 17.94
C PRO A 6 -16.70 -15.51 16.55
N THR A 7 -17.85 -14.91 16.28
CA THR A 7 -18.55 -15.10 15.01
C THR A 7 -18.26 -13.98 14.01
N TYR A 8 -18.32 -14.31 12.73
CA TYR A 8 -18.20 -13.35 11.64
C TYR A 8 -19.30 -12.27 11.70
N GLN A 9 -20.53 -12.66 12.02
CA GLN A 9 -21.66 -11.74 12.14
C GLN A 9 -21.46 -10.73 13.26
N ASP A 10 -20.98 -11.16 14.43
CA ASP A 10 -20.70 -10.25 15.55
C ASP A 10 -19.60 -9.24 15.21
N ARG A 11 -18.60 -9.66 14.42
CA ARG A 11 -17.53 -8.78 13.94
C ARG A 11 -18.07 -7.71 13.01
N LEU A 12 -18.87 -8.10 12.02
CA LEU A 12 -19.45 -7.15 11.08
C LEU A 12 -20.39 -6.16 11.78
N GLN A 13 -21.25 -6.66 12.67
CA GLN A 13 -22.16 -5.80 13.44
C GLN A 13 -21.38 -4.82 14.31
N LEU A 14 -20.30 -5.26 14.97
CA LEU A 14 -19.43 -4.37 15.74
C LEU A 14 -18.82 -3.28 14.84
N VAL A 15 -18.25 -3.66 13.69
CA VAL A 15 -17.64 -2.71 12.75
C VAL A 15 -18.67 -1.71 12.23
N HIS A 16 -19.88 -2.17 11.91
CA HIS A 16 -20.99 -1.32 11.46
C HIS A 16 -21.34 -0.27 12.52
N ASN A 17 -21.64 -0.71 13.74
CA ASN A 17 -22.03 0.18 14.83
C ASN A 17 -20.94 1.22 15.12
N LEU A 18 -19.67 0.78 15.12
CA LEU A 18 -18.53 1.69 15.30
C LEU A 18 -18.44 2.73 14.17
N TRP A 19 -18.77 2.36 12.94
CA TRP A 19 -18.75 3.27 11.80
C TRP A 19 -19.92 4.25 11.78
N GLU A 20 -21.10 3.83 12.23
CA GLU A 20 -22.24 4.73 12.43
C GLU A 20 -21.95 5.78 13.51
N MET A 21 -21.27 5.39 14.58
CA MET A 21 -20.93 6.27 15.71
C MET A 21 -19.76 7.22 15.41
N ALA A 22 -18.94 6.92 14.40
CA ALA A 22 -17.75 7.72 14.09
C ALA A 22 -18.09 8.98 13.28
N ASP A 23 -17.70 10.15 13.79
CA ASP A 23 -17.95 11.43 13.09
C ASP A 23 -17.11 11.60 11.83
N THR A 24 -15.83 11.22 11.87
CA THR A 24 -14.91 11.47 10.74
C THR A 24 -14.01 10.29 10.44
N TYR A 25 -13.35 9.73 11.44
CA TYR A 25 -12.40 8.63 11.28
C TYR A 25 -12.77 7.45 12.16
N LEU A 26 -12.59 6.25 11.63
CA LEU A 26 -12.57 5.01 12.40
C LEU A 26 -11.21 4.35 12.20
N VAL A 27 -10.58 3.98 13.31
CA VAL A 27 -9.27 3.30 13.34
C VAL A 27 -9.47 1.92 13.97
N LEU A 28 -9.17 0.88 13.20
CA LEU A 28 -9.15 -0.51 13.65
C LEU A 28 -7.70 -0.97 13.70
N VAL A 29 -7.31 -1.63 14.79
CA VAL A 29 -5.97 -2.17 14.98
C VAL A 29 -6.08 -3.58 15.54
N GLU A 30 -5.31 -4.49 14.97
CA GLU A 30 -5.18 -5.89 15.39
C GLU A 30 -3.72 -6.32 15.42
N ASN A 31 -3.45 -7.41 16.13
CA ASN A 31 -2.11 -7.98 16.21
C ASN A 31 -1.59 -8.37 14.82
N GLY A 32 -0.29 -8.16 14.56
CA GLY A 32 0.35 -8.39 13.27
C GLY A 32 0.62 -9.87 13.01
N THR A 33 -0.47 -10.63 12.97
CA THR A 33 -0.53 -12.07 12.68
C THR A 33 -1.37 -12.28 11.44
N GLY A 34 -1.30 -13.47 10.83
CA GLY A 34 -2.18 -13.79 9.70
C GLY A 34 -3.67 -13.68 10.06
N ALA A 35 -4.05 -14.14 11.26
CA ALA A 35 -5.41 -14.00 11.77
C ALA A 35 -5.82 -12.52 11.91
N GLY A 36 -4.98 -11.68 12.53
CA GLY A 36 -5.26 -10.25 12.67
C GLY A 36 -5.37 -9.53 11.32
N PHE A 37 -4.52 -9.87 10.35
CA PHE A 37 -4.62 -9.37 8.98
C PHE A 37 -5.93 -9.80 8.30
N THR A 38 -6.34 -11.06 8.46
CA THR A 38 -7.62 -11.56 7.92
C THR A 38 -8.79 -10.77 8.51
N LEU A 39 -8.83 -10.59 9.83
CA LEU A 39 -9.89 -9.83 10.52
C LEU A 39 -9.96 -8.37 10.05
N ILE A 40 -8.81 -7.72 9.84
CA ILE A 40 -8.75 -6.36 9.29
C ILE A 40 -9.27 -6.32 7.85
N ASN A 41 -8.96 -7.33 7.02
CA ASN A 41 -9.50 -7.38 5.66
C ASN A 41 -11.00 -7.73 5.61
N GLU A 42 -11.51 -8.57 6.52
CA GLU A 42 -12.95 -8.79 6.66
C GLU A 42 -13.68 -7.47 6.92
N ALA A 43 -13.19 -6.67 7.89
CA ALA A 43 -13.73 -5.35 8.19
C ALA A 43 -13.60 -4.38 7.00
N ARG A 44 -12.47 -4.43 6.29
CA ARG A 44 -12.19 -3.61 5.10
C ARG A 44 -13.18 -3.88 3.97
N ASP A 45 -13.42 -5.15 3.67
CA ASP A 45 -14.30 -5.55 2.58
C ASP A 45 -15.76 -5.21 2.89
N TYR A 46 -16.17 -5.37 4.15
CA TYR A 46 -17.48 -4.93 4.62
C TYR A 46 -17.67 -3.42 4.51
N LEU A 47 -16.75 -2.63 5.08
CA LEU A 47 -16.85 -1.17 5.06
C LEU A 47 -16.84 -0.61 3.63
N THR A 48 -16.06 -1.21 2.73
CA THR A 48 -16.04 -0.82 1.31
C THR A 48 -17.40 -0.99 0.64
N GLN A 49 -18.15 -2.06 0.97
CA GLN A 49 -19.51 -2.25 0.46
C GLN A 49 -20.45 -1.18 1.02
N VAL A 50 -20.38 -0.91 2.32
CA VAL A 50 -21.17 0.15 2.98
C VAL A 50 -20.90 1.52 2.36
N PHE A 51 -19.65 1.83 2.01
CA PHE A 51 -19.30 3.12 1.39
C PHE A 51 -19.99 3.36 0.04
N THR A 52 -20.39 2.29 -0.64
CA THR A 52 -21.03 2.36 -1.97
C THR A 52 -22.54 2.20 -1.93
N ASP A 53 -23.12 1.96 -0.74
CA ASP A 53 -24.56 1.77 -0.60
C ASP A 53 -25.29 3.11 -0.80
N PRO A 54 -26.17 3.23 -1.83
CA PRO A 54 -26.91 4.47 -2.09
C PRO A 54 -27.89 4.84 -0.98
N SER A 55 -28.33 3.86 -0.18
CA SER A 55 -29.30 4.07 0.91
C SER A 55 -28.66 4.68 2.16
N GLU A 56 -27.33 4.60 2.30
CA GLU A 56 -26.58 4.97 3.49
C GLU A 56 -25.59 6.11 3.20
N GLU A 57 -26.06 7.24 2.65
CA GLU A 57 -25.21 8.38 2.26
C GLU A 57 -24.33 8.90 3.42
N LYS A 58 -24.85 8.88 4.65
CA LYS A 58 -24.10 9.28 5.86
C LYS A 58 -22.96 8.32 6.20
N LEU A 59 -22.98 7.10 5.66
CA LEU A 59 -21.95 6.09 5.85
C LEU A 59 -20.94 6.05 4.70
N HIS A 60 -21.10 6.89 3.68
CA HIS A 60 -20.12 7.01 2.60
C HIS A 60 -18.76 7.42 3.15
N GLY A 61 -17.72 6.81 2.57
CA GLY A 61 -16.36 6.99 3.03
C GLY A 61 -15.34 6.35 2.12
N HIS A 62 -14.11 6.33 2.58
CA HIS A 62 -13.01 5.70 1.87
C HIS A 62 -11.93 5.22 2.85
N ILE A 63 -11.08 4.33 2.36
CA ILE A 63 -9.91 3.87 3.10
C ILE A 63 -8.86 4.98 3.12
N PHE A 64 -8.61 5.55 4.27
CA PHE A 64 -7.57 6.57 4.43
C PHE A 64 -6.16 5.93 4.46
N ALA A 65 -6.02 4.81 5.19
CA ALA A 65 -4.77 4.06 5.30
C ALA A 65 -5.05 2.61 5.75
N PRO A 66 -4.12 1.65 5.56
CA PRO A 66 -2.87 1.78 4.83
C PRO A 66 -3.05 1.78 3.30
N CYS A 67 -4.06 1.10 2.77
CA CYS A 67 -4.24 1.02 1.32
C CYS A 67 -4.68 2.38 0.76
N PRO A 68 -4.07 2.90 -0.32
CA PRO A 68 -4.50 4.15 -0.96
C PRO A 68 -5.74 3.97 -1.85
N HIS A 69 -6.44 2.84 -1.72
CA HIS A 69 -7.54 2.43 -2.60
C HIS A 69 -8.63 1.70 -1.83
N ASN A 70 -9.86 1.76 -2.36
CA ASN A 70 -11.02 1.02 -1.84
C ASN A 70 -11.19 -0.36 -2.51
N LYS A 71 -10.36 -0.71 -3.51
CA LYS A 71 -10.41 -2.02 -4.20
C LYS A 71 -9.97 -3.18 -3.28
N PRO A 72 -10.26 -4.46 -3.59
CA PRO A 72 -9.74 -5.61 -2.83
C PRO A 72 -8.23 -5.55 -2.62
N CYS A 73 -7.75 -6.04 -1.46
CA CYS A 73 -6.34 -5.90 -1.10
C CYS A 73 -5.50 -6.90 -1.91
N PRO A 74 -4.52 -6.45 -2.73
CA PRO A 74 -3.75 -7.35 -3.59
C PRO A 74 -2.85 -8.32 -2.80
N ARG A 75 -2.59 -8.05 -1.51
CA ARG A 75 -1.83 -8.93 -0.63
C ARG A 75 -2.60 -10.22 -0.30
N VAL A 76 -3.94 -10.14 -0.22
CA VAL A 76 -4.80 -11.30 0.09
C VAL A 76 -4.69 -12.35 -1.01
N SER A 77 -4.79 -11.96 -2.28
CA SER A 77 -4.66 -12.90 -3.41
C SER A 77 -3.26 -13.49 -3.55
N GLN A 78 -2.22 -12.79 -3.09
CA GLN A 78 -0.85 -13.27 -3.05
C GLN A 78 -0.51 -14.11 -1.81
N ASN A 79 -1.48 -14.35 -0.92
CA ASN A 79 -1.26 -15.01 0.38
C ASN A 79 -0.10 -14.37 1.18
N THR A 80 -0.03 -13.05 1.15
CA THR A 80 0.94 -12.26 1.93
C THR A 80 0.20 -11.26 2.80
N HIS A 81 0.91 -10.69 3.79
CA HIS A 81 0.30 -9.83 4.79
C HIS A 81 0.86 -8.41 4.70
N CYS A 82 0.03 -7.41 5.02
CA CYS A 82 0.47 -6.02 5.19
C CYS A 82 0.57 -5.73 6.69
N PHE A 83 1.79 -5.87 7.22
CA PHE A 83 2.08 -5.55 8.62
C PHE A 83 2.80 -4.21 8.70
N THR A 84 2.53 -3.49 9.78
CA THR A 84 3.32 -2.34 10.20
C THR A 84 3.99 -2.67 11.52
N GLU A 85 5.17 -2.12 11.71
CA GLU A 85 6.00 -2.35 12.89
C GLU A 85 6.01 -1.09 13.73
N CYS A 86 5.83 -1.24 15.03
CA CYS A 86 6.09 -0.19 16.00
C CYS A 86 7.04 -0.70 17.08
N ILE A 87 7.78 0.23 17.67
CA ILE A 87 8.60 -0.05 18.84
C ILE A 87 7.71 0.13 20.06
N VAL A 88 7.49 -0.95 20.80
CA VAL A 88 6.79 -0.89 22.08
C VAL A 88 7.83 -0.80 23.18
N ASN A 89 7.77 0.29 23.96
CA ASN A 89 8.49 0.38 25.22
C ASN A 89 7.59 -0.26 26.27
N GLU A 90 7.92 -1.46 26.75
CA GLU A 90 7.25 -1.99 27.94
C GLU A 90 7.47 -1.01 29.10
N PRO A 91 6.40 -0.53 29.76
CA PRO A 91 6.59 0.28 30.95
C PRO A 91 7.24 -0.58 32.04
N ILE A 92 8.35 -0.08 32.58
CA ILE A 92 9.13 -0.73 33.64
C ILE A 92 8.31 -0.70 34.94
N TRP A 93 7.45 -1.69 35.14
CA TRP A 93 6.71 -1.86 36.41
C TRP A 93 7.37 -2.86 37.36
N THR A 94 8.46 -3.52 36.96
CA THR A 94 9.15 -4.52 37.77
C THR A 94 10.61 -4.14 38.03
N SER A 95 10.85 -3.75 39.29
CA SER A 95 12.11 -3.66 40.06
C SER A 95 13.38 -3.08 39.42
N VAL A 96 14.01 -2.22 40.22
CA VAL A 96 15.23 -1.41 40.07
C VAL A 96 16.52 -2.20 39.74
N THR A 97 16.44 -3.44 39.25
CA THR A 97 17.61 -4.33 39.10
C THR A 97 17.77 -5.03 37.76
N ASP A 98 16.88 -4.86 36.79
CA ASP A 98 17.08 -5.45 35.46
C ASP A 98 17.54 -4.41 34.45
N LYS A 99 18.69 -4.72 33.82
CA LYS A 99 19.27 -4.01 32.69
C LYS A 99 18.17 -3.68 31.67
N GLU A 100 18.20 -2.46 31.12
CA GLU A 100 17.27 -1.96 30.11
C GLU A 100 16.74 -3.08 29.21
N LYS A 101 15.48 -3.50 29.42
CA LYS A 101 14.85 -4.51 28.57
C LYS A 101 14.94 -4.04 27.11
N PRO A 102 15.36 -4.88 26.16
CA PRO A 102 15.48 -4.48 24.77
C PRO A 102 14.11 -4.04 24.25
N ARG A 103 14.09 -2.91 23.54
CA ARG A 103 12.93 -2.43 22.78
C ARG A 103 12.38 -3.57 21.92
N GLN A 104 11.13 -3.97 22.15
CA GLN A 104 10.50 -5.03 21.37
C GLN A 104 9.82 -4.42 20.15
N LEU A 105 10.13 -4.97 18.98
CA LEU A 105 9.46 -4.63 17.73
C LEU A 105 8.17 -5.45 17.65
N THR A 106 7.01 -4.78 17.64
CA THR A 106 5.70 -5.42 17.56
C THR A 106 5.07 -5.12 16.21
N LYS A 107 4.56 -6.17 15.57
CA LYS A 107 3.80 -6.04 14.33
C LYS A 107 2.33 -5.87 14.63
N TYR A 108 1.66 -5.06 13.84
CA TYR A 108 0.21 -4.88 13.86
C TYR A 108 -0.35 -4.74 12.45
N SER A 109 -1.62 -5.08 12.29
CA SER A 109 -2.42 -4.76 11.11
C SER A 109 -3.43 -3.69 11.50
N TYR A 110 -3.64 -2.71 10.64
CA TYR A 110 -4.58 -1.63 10.93
C TYR A 110 -5.36 -1.23 9.69
N LEU A 111 -6.48 -0.56 9.93
CA LEU A 111 -7.32 0.07 8.93
C LEU A 111 -7.79 1.40 9.47
N ILE A 112 -7.58 2.46 8.68
CA ILE A 112 -8.11 3.79 8.93
C ILE A 112 -9.07 4.09 7.80
N VAL A 113 -10.31 4.38 8.13
CA VAL A 113 -11.33 4.84 7.18
C VAL A 113 -11.79 6.23 7.55
N LYS A 114 -12.20 7.01 6.54
CA LYS A 114 -12.61 8.41 6.67
C LYS A 114 -13.95 8.63 5.98
N LYS A 115 -14.85 9.39 6.63
CA LYS A 115 -16.16 9.75 6.08
C LYS A 115 -16.01 10.70 4.90
N GLY A 116 -16.91 10.60 3.94
CA GLY A 116 -16.96 11.46 2.75
C GLY A 116 -15.98 11.07 1.64
N ALA A 117 -15.92 11.94 0.63
CA ALA A 117 -15.13 11.70 -0.58
C ALA A 117 -13.61 11.79 -0.34
N ARG A 118 -12.84 11.03 -1.13
CA ARG A 118 -11.38 11.10 -1.14
C ARG A 118 -10.90 12.37 -1.85
N ASN A 119 -9.93 13.06 -1.26
CA ASN A 119 -9.23 14.15 -1.94
C ASN A 119 -8.31 13.62 -3.04
N LYS A 120 -8.25 14.26 -4.21
CA LYS A 120 -7.36 13.85 -5.32
C LYS A 120 -5.87 13.80 -4.93
N ALA A 121 -5.45 14.66 -4.00
CA ALA A 121 -4.06 14.69 -3.50
C ALA A 121 -3.70 13.45 -2.65
N GLU A 122 -4.68 12.67 -2.19
CA GLU A 122 -4.48 11.45 -1.39
C GLU A 122 -4.35 10.19 -2.25
N CYS A 123 -4.28 10.33 -3.58
CA CYS A 123 -4.15 9.23 -4.55
C CYS A 123 -2.68 8.87 -4.86
N TYR A 124 -1.77 9.04 -3.91
CA TYR A 124 -0.38 8.61 -4.11
C TYR A 124 -0.17 7.14 -3.72
N PRO A 125 0.76 6.44 -4.38
CA PRO A 125 1.19 5.11 -3.94
C PRO A 125 1.66 5.10 -2.49
N ARG A 126 1.31 4.05 -1.74
CA ARG A 126 1.88 3.81 -0.41
C ARG A 126 3.11 2.93 -0.48
N VAL A 127 4.19 3.36 0.16
CA VAL A 127 5.41 2.58 0.32
C VAL A 127 5.15 1.43 1.29
N LEU A 128 5.38 0.20 0.84
CA LEU A 128 5.29 -1.01 1.65
C LEU A 128 6.66 -1.50 2.12
N GLN A 129 7.70 -1.22 1.33
CA GLN A 129 9.07 -1.58 1.64
C GLN A 129 10.02 -0.69 0.84
N GLU A 130 11.11 -0.28 1.49
CA GLU A 130 12.20 0.45 0.87
C GLU A 130 13.55 -0.25 1.08
N ASN A 131 14.32 -0.41 0.00
CA ASN A 131 15.70 -0.88 0.04
C ASN A 131 16.61 0.15 -0.64
N ARG A 132 17.38 0.89 0.18
CA ARG A 132 18.21 2.01 -0.28
C ARG A 132 19.60 1.50 -0.67
N ALA A 133 19.93 1.56 -1.96
CA ALA A 133 21.30 1.36 -2.45
C ALA A 133 22.03 2.70 -2.61
N HIS A 134 23.25 2.70 -3.15
CA HIS A 134 24.08 3.91 -3.27
C HIS A 134 23.47 4.97 -4.21
N LYS A 135 23.09 4.58 -5.44
CA LYS A 135 22.58 5.51 -6.49
C LYS A 135 21.11 5.29 -6.87
N HIS A 136 20.46 4.29 -6.30
CA HIS A 136 19.07 3.96 -6.57
C HIS A 136 18.37 3.45 -5.30
N THR A 137 17.04 3.49 -5.28
CA THR A 137 16.21 2.92 -4.23
C THR A 137 15.21 1.96 -4.86
N HIS A 138 15.15 0.72 -4.36
CA HIS A 138 14.11 -0.23 -4.72
C HIS A 138 12.93 -0.03 -3.77
N LEU A 139 11.75 0.20 -4.33
CA LEU A 139 10.52 0.40 -3.58
C LEU A 139 9.50 -0.67 -3.97
N GLN A 140 8.82 -1.23 -2.98
CA GLN A 140 7.56 -1.95 -3.20
C GLN A 140 6.41 -1.03 -2.81
N LEU A 141 5.46 -0.85 -3.72
CA LEU A 141 4.39 0.13 -3.62
C LEU A 141 3.03 -0.56 -3.70
N CYS A 142 2.06 -0.04 -2.94
CA CYS A 142 0.64 -0.30 -3.15
C CYS A 142 0.05 0.89 -3.92
N LEU A 143 -0.53 0.64 -5.09
CA LEU A 143 -1.04 1.69 -5.97
C LEU A 143 -2.52 2.00 -5.70
N PRO A 144 -2.98 3.24 -5.99
CA PRO A 144 -4.40 3.60 -5.95
C PRO A 144 -5.30 2.72 -6.82
N CYS A 145 -4.74 2.11 -7.87
CA CYS A 145 -5.48 1.20 -8.72
C CYS A 145 -5.61 -0.23 -8.16
N GLY A 146 -5.15 -0.50 -6.93
CA GLY A 146 -5.32 -1.80 -6.26
C GLY A 146 -4.29 -2.85 -6.63
N GLN A 147 -3.17 -2.44 -7.23
CA GLN A 147 -2.07 -3.32 -7.63
C GLN A 147 -0.82 -3.07 -6.79
N LEU A 148 0.06 -4.07 -6.75
CA LEU A 148 1.40 -3.93 -6.16
C LEU A 148 2.42 -3.74 -7.27
N GLN A 149 3.30 -2.75 -7.10
CA GLN A 149 4.36 -2.47 -8.07
C GLN A 149 5.72 -2.43 -7.38
N ARG A 150 6.74 -3.02 -8.02
CA ARG A 150 8.13 -2.81 -7.65
C ARG A 150 8.75 -1.79 -8.59
N THR A 151 9.35 -0.75 -8.03
CA THR A 151 9.92 0.36 -8.81
C THR A 151 11.33 0.67 -8.32
N VAL A 152 12.26 0.84 -9.25
CA VAL A 152 13.62 1.30 -8.96
C VAL A 152 13.71 2.78 -9.28
N VAL A 153 13.86 3.61 -8.24
CA VAL A 153 13.98 5.06 -8.38
C VAL A 153 15.46 5.45 -8.43
N ASN A 154 15.86 6.16 -9.49
CA ASN A 154 17.21 6.70 -9.67
C ASN A 154 17.13 8.08 -10.36
N LYS A 155 18.24 8.83 -10.36
CA LYS A 155 18.31 10.20 -10.90
C LYS A 155 18.11 10.30 -12.42
N ASN A 156 18.24 9.20 -13.15
CA ASN A 156 18.13 9.18 -14.61
C ASN A 156 16.68 8.93 -15.05
N LYS A 157 15.94 8.07 -14.33
CA LYS A 157 14.55 7.70 -14.65
C LYS A 157 13.52 8.65 -14.03
N PHE A 158 13.84 9.27 -12.89
CA PHE A 158 12.91 10.12 -12.16
C PHE A 158 13.51 11.50 -11.90
N ASP A 159 12.64 12.50 -11.76
CA ASP A 159 13.07 13.85 -11.43
C ASP A 159 13.75 13.93 -10.05
N ARG A 160 14.43 15.06 -9.82
CA ARG A 160 15.18 15.31 -8.59
C ARG A 160 14.30 15.25 -7.33
N HIS A 161 13.05 15.68 -7.42
CA HIS A 161 12.13 15.73 -6.29
C HIS A 161 11.67 14.33 -5.90
N VAL A 162 11.16 13.54 -6.85
CA VAL A 162 10.76 12.13 -6.64
C VAL A 162 11.96 11.29 -6.18
N TYR A 163 13.15 11.50 -6.77
CA TYR A 163 14.36 10.85 -6.29
C TYR A 163 14.67 11.23 -4.83
N GLY A 164 14.58 12.52 -4.48
CA GLY A 164 14.75 12.99 -3.11
C GLY A 164 13.76 12.35 -2.13
N CYS A 165 12.47 12.34 -2.48
CA CYS A 165 11.43 11.65 -1.70
C CYS A 165 11.77 10.16 -1.54
N ALA A 166 12.09 9.46 -2.62
CA ALA A 166 12.43 8.03 -2.59
C ALA A 166 13.67 7.69 -1.74
N ARG A 167 14.54 8.65 -1.45
CA ARG A 167 15.66 8.45 -0.50
C ARG A 167 15.23 8.58 0.96
N SER A 168 14.17 9.32 1.24
CA SER A 168 13.75 9.67 2.60
C SER A 168 12.51 8.91 3.09
N VAL A 169 11.65 8.44 2.19
CA VAL A 169 10.42 7.70 2.54
C VAL A 169 10.69 6.42 3.31
N ALA A 170 9.85 6.12 4.29
CA ALA A 170 9.82 4.86 5.03
C ALA A 170 8.56 4.03 4.68
N CYS A 171 8.53 2.77 5.12
CA CYS A 171 7.32 1.96 5.07
C CYS A 171 6.13 2.71 5.71
N GLY A 172 5.02 2.77 4.98
CA GLY A 172 3.85 3.51 5.36
C GLY A 172 3.77 4.91 4.75
N ASP A 173 4.82 5.50 4.18
CA ASP A 173 4.74 6.83 3.57
C ASP A 173 4.00 6.82 2.22
N LEU A 174 3.44 7.98 1.86
CA LEU A 174 2.97 8.24 0.50
C LEU A 174 4.15 8.71 -0.37
N LEU A 175 4.31 8.14 -1.56
CA LEU A 175 5.32 8.58 -2.53
C LEU A 175 4.64 9.44 -3.61
N PRO A 176 4.99 10.73 -3.76
CA PRO A 176 4.33 11.64 -4.70
C PRO A 176 4.81 11.38 -6.14
N VAL A 177 4.42 10.23 -6.69
CA VAL A 177 4.76 9.80 -8.05
C VAL A 177 3.53 9.21 -8.73
N VAL A 178 3.38 9.50 -10.02
CA VAL A 178 2.45 8.81 -10.91
C VAL A 178 3.29 7.83 -11.73
N LEU A 179 2.94 6.55 -11.66
CA LEU A 179 3.66 5.50 -12.36
C LEU A 179 2.82 5.08 -13.56
N SER A 180 3.38 5.19 -14.77
CA SER A 180 2.83 4.54 -15.97
C SER A 180 3.26 3.07 -15.99
N ASP A 181 2.40 2.20 -16.52
CA ASP A 181 2.50 0.72 -16.51
C ASP A 181 3.66 0.12 -17.33
N GLU A 182 4.76 0.85 -17.53
CA GLU A 182 5.98 0.32 -18.14
C GLU A 182 6.75 -0.53 -17.10
N ALA A 183 6.16 -1.67 -16.76
CA ALA A 183 6.83 -2.79 -16.13
C ALA A 183 7.83 -3.37 -17.14
N SER A 184 9.02 -2.76 -17.25
CA SER A 184 10.14 -3.45 -17.89
C SER A 184 10.52 -4.65 -17.03
N PRO A 185 10.39 -5.91 -17.50
CA PRO A 185 10.96 -7.06 -16.82
C PRO A 185 12.47 -6.86 -16.78
N ILE A 186 13.07 -6.93 -15.60
CA ILE A 186 14.53 -6.99 -15.50
C ILE A 186 14.91 -8.43 -15.83
N GLU A 187 15.35 -8.66 -17.08
CA GLU A 187 16.08 -9.86 -17.44
C GLU A 187 17.37 -9.93 -16.60
N ASN A 188 17.56 -11.09 -15.97
CA ASN A 188 18.85 -11.45 -15.40
C ASN A 188 19.85 -11.58 -16.55
N GLN A 189 20.71 -10.58 -16.75
CA GLN A 189 21.81 -10.70 -17.70
C GLN A 189 22.98 -11.45 -17.05
N GLU A 190 23.09 -12.73 -17.39
CA GLU A 190 24.36 -13.44 -17.42
C GLU A 190 25.28 -12.82 -18.47
N ILE A 191 26.57 -12.81 -18.14
CA ILE A 191 27.66 -12.23 -18.92
C ILE A 191 28.01 -13.14 -20.10
N SER A 192 28.11 -12.59 -21.31
CA SER A 192 29.12 -12.99 -22.30
C SER A 192 29.35 -11.92 -23.38
N GLU A 193 30.59 -11.90 -23.86
CA GLU A 193 31.27 -10.83 -24.61
C GLU A 193 31.13 -10.95 -26.14
N ASN A 194 31.35 -9.80 -26.82
CA ASN A 194 31.75 -9.59 -28.24
C ASN A 194 30.72 -10.00 -29.33
N SER A 195 30.58 -9.35 -30.50
CA SER A 195 31.40 -8.38 -31.26
C SER A 195 30.59 -7.87 -32.49
N ASP A 196 30.81 -6.59 -32.86
CA ASP A 196 30.91 -5.99 -34.21
C ASP A 196 29.76 -5.94 -35.27
N GLU A 197 29.50 -4.68 -35.65
CA GLU A 197 29.33 -4.06 -36.99
C GLU A 197 27.97 -3.95 -37.76
N HIS A 198 27.59 -2.68 -37.96
CA HIS A 198 27.04 -1.97 -39.15
C HIS A 198 25.76 -2.45 -39.89
N HIS A 199 24.73 -1.57 -40.02
CA HIS A 199 24.49 -0.66 -41.17
C HIS A 199 23.15 0.14 -41.05
N ALA A 200 23.05 1.28 -41.74
CA ALA A 200 21.89 2.19 -41.89
C ALA A 200 20.71 1.55 -42.70
N SER A 201 19.46 2.02 -42.80
CA SER A 201 18.89 3.37 -42.98
C SER A 201 17.33 3.33 -43.02
N GLU A 202 16.70 4.47 -42.73
CA GLU A 202 15.47 5.08 -43.30
C GLU A 202 14.03 4.51 -43.14
N ASP A 203 13.17 5.39 -42.59
CA ASP A 203 11.79 5.79 -42.94
C ASP A 203 10.71 4.75 -43.29
N THR A 204 9.61 4.73 -42.50
CA THR A 204 8.31 5.27 -42.97
C THR A 204 7.23 5.33 -41.89
N CYS A 205 6.55 6.48 -41.86
CA CYS A 205 5.31 6.75 -41.13
C CYS A 205 4.12 6.05 -41.80
N THR A 206 3.34 5.26 -41.05
CA THR A 206 1.95 4.94 -41.40
C THR A 206 1.03 4.99 -40.19
N LYS A 207 -0.06 5.77 -40.32
CA LYS A 207 -1.21 5.80 -39.42
C LYS A 207 -2.05 4.54 -39.62
N ALA A 208 -2.49 3.90 -38.53
CA ALA A 208 -3.81 3.26 -38.48
C ALA A 208 -4.29 2.98 -37.04
N LYS A 209 -5.44 3.60 -36.74
CA LYS A 209 -6.64 3.08 -36.05
C LYS A 209 -6.59 2.76 -34.54
N GLU A 210 -7.44 3.51 -33.84
CA GLU A 210 -8.03 3.25 -32.54
C GLU A 210 -8.59 1.83 -32.41
N SER A 211 -8.17 1.15 -31.34
CA SER A 211 -8.93 0.12 -30.66
C SER A 211 -8.37 -0.08 -29.24
N ASP A 212 -9.23 0.13 -28.25
CA ASP A 212 -9.17 -0.30 -26.85
C ASP A 212 -7.84 -0.11 -26.11
N VAL A 213 -7.69 1.09 -25.51
CA VAL A 213 -6.62 1.39 -24.55
C VAL A 213 -7.02 0.86 -23.18
N PRO A 214 -6.21 0.01 -22.51
CA PRO A 214 -6.45 -0.37 -21.13
C PRO A 214 -6.32 0.85 -20.22
N GLU A 215 -7.25 0.98 -19.28
CA GLU A 215 -7.35 2.07 -18.33
C GLU A 215 -6.08 2.13 -17.45
N ALA A 216 -5.10 2.93 -17.85
CA ALA A 216 -3.88 3.17 -17.09
C ALA A 216 -4.23 3.72 -15.71
N CYS A 217 -3.43 3.37 -14.70
CA CYS A 217 -3.59 3.87 -13.33
C CYS A 217 -3.33 5.39 -13.26
N HIS A 218 -4.32 6.19 -13.66
CA HIS A 218 -4.35 7.65 -13.56
C HIS A 218 -4.82 8.14 -12.18
#